data_AF-A0A1A6H964-F1
#
_entry.id   AF-A0A1A6H964-F1
#
_cell.length_a   1.000
_cell.length_b   1.000
_cell.length_c   1.000
_cell.angle_alpha   90.00
_cell.angle_beta   90.00
_cell.angle_gamma   90.00
#
_symmetry.space_group_name_H-M   'P 1'
#
loop_
_entity.id
_entity.type
_entity.pdbx_description
1 polymer ?
#
loop_
_entity_poly.entity_id
_entity_poly.type
_entity_poly.pdbx_seq_one_letter_code
_entity_poly.pdbx_strand_id
1 'polypeptide(L)'
;LTSQHPYAEVFIGRPHVWTVDLNNREEVEDAVKAILNQKIEPYMPYEFTCEGMLQRINAFIEKQDFCHGQVMWPPLSTLQVKLAEPGQSCKQVCQENQLICEPSFFQHLNKEKDLLKYGVICQSSELYKDILVPSFHPKSKHCVFQGDLLLFSCAGAHPTHQRICPCRDFIKGQVALCKDCL
;
A
#
# COMPACT_ATOMS: atom_id res chain seq x y z
N LEU A 1 12.14 8.79 4.55
CA LEU A 1 12.16 8.70 3.07
C LEU A 1 13.35 7.83 2.71
N THR A 2 13.22 6.90 1.75
CA THR A 2 14.30 5.97 1.33
C THR A 2 15.30 6.58 0.37
N SER A 3 14.89 7.63 -0.35
CA SER A 3 15.73 8.40 -1.27
C SER A 3 15.25 9.85 -1.34
N GLN A 4 15.92 10.68 -2.15
CA GLN A 4 15.51 12.06 -2.42
C GLN A 4 14.13 12.14 -3.08
N HIS A 5 13.78 11.17 -3.94
CA HIS A 5 12.48 11.13 -4.63
C HIS A 5 11.87 9.72 -4.60
N PRO A 6 11.25 9.29 -3.48
CA PRO A 6 10.77 7.92 -3.30
C PRO A 6 9.75 7.46 -4.34
N TYR A 7 8.94 8.37 -4.89
CA TYR A 7 8.04 8.03 -6.00
C TYR A 7 8.82 7.57 -7.24
N ALA A 8 9.93 8.25 -7.55
CA ALA A 8 10.72 7.98 -8.74
C ALA A 8 11.50 6.66 -8.56
N GLU A 9 12.03 6.43 -7.36
CA GLU A 9 12.65 5.16 -6.97
C GLU A 9 11.69 3.97 -7.16
N VAL A 10 10.44 4.09 -6.70
CA VAL A 10 9.51 2.95 -6.60
C VAL A 10 8.69 2.73 -7.87
N PHE A 11 8.18 3.80 -8.49
CA PHE A 11 7.19 3.69 -9.57
C PHE A 11 7.75 3.97 -10.97
N ILE A 12 8.96 4.55 -11.06
CA ILE A 12 9.66 4.76 -12.33
C ILE A 12 10.83 3.79 -12.42
N GLY A 13 11.77 3.88 -11.48
CA GLY A 13 12.93 2.99 -11.39
C GLY A 13 13.86 3.07 -12.59
N ARG A 14 14.76 2.08 -12.67
CA ARG A 14 15.65 1.96 -13.82
C ARG A 14 14.82 1.62 -15.08
N PRO A 15 15.14 2.23 -16.23
CA PRO A 15 16.42 2.87 -16.48
C PRO A 15 16.35 4.42 -16.45
N HIS A 16 15.20 5.00 -16.15
CA HIS A 16 14.99 6.46 -16.05
C HIS A 16 15.45 7.06 -14.71
N VAL A 17 15.48 6.25 -13.65
CA VAL A 17 15.83 6.67 -12.30
C VAL A 17 16.86 5.69 -11.71
N TRP A 18 18.00 6.25 -11.31
CA TRP A 18 19.07 5.53 -10.62
C TRP A 18 19.14 6.02 -9.17
N THR A 19 18.56 5.26 -8.25
CA THR A 19 18.72 5.49 -6.80
C THR A 19 20.00 4.80 -6.34
N VAL A 20 20.94 5.57 -5.80
CA VAL A 20 22.29 5.11 -5.40
C VAL A 20 22.71 5.75 -4.06
N ASP A 21 23.62 5.12 -3.31
CA ASP A 21 24.26 5.75 -2.17
C ASP A 21 25.36 6.71 -2.63
N LEU A 22 25.19 8.01 -2.35
CA LEU A 22 26.15 9.05 -2.71
C LEU A 22 27.54 8.86 -2.10
N ASN A 23 27.65 8.12 -1.00
CA ASN A 23 28.93 7.83 -0.36
C ASN A 23 29.63 6.62 -0.99
N ASN A 24 28.90 5.80 -1.75
CA ASN A 24 29.45 4.65 -2.46
C ASN A 24 29.96 5.06 -3.84
N ARG A 25 31.24 5.43 -3.91
CA ARG A 25 31.86 5.91 -5.15
C ARG A 25 31.81 4.91 -6.31
N GLU A 26 31.91 3.61 -6.01
CA GLU A 26 31.83 2.55 -7.02
C GLU A 26 30.41 2.47 -7.62
N GLU A 27 29.38 2.48 -6.77
CA GLU A 27 27.99 2.47 -7.21
C GLU A 27 27.64 3.70 -8.06
N VAL A 28 28.12 4.88 -7.67
CA VAL A 28 27.94 6.11 -8.44
C VAL A 28 28.64 6.04 -9.79
N GLU A 29 29.89 5.56 -9.84
CA GLU A 29 30.65 5.43 -11.08
C GLU A 29 29.99 4.44 -12.05
N ASP A 30 29.52 3.30 -11.55
CA ASP A 30 28.81 2.28 -12.33
C ASP A 30 27.48 2.79 -12.86
N ALA A 31 26.71 3.53 -12.04
CA ALA A 31 25.47 4.15 -12.48
C ALA A 31 25.71 5.16 -13.61
N VAL A 32 26.72 6.03 -13.49
CA VAL A 32 27.07 7.01 -14.53
C VAL A 32 27.49 6.31 -15.82
N LYS A 33 28.35 5.29 -15.74
CA LYS A 33 28.77 4.50 -16.91
C LYS A 33 27.60 3.81 -17.59
N ALA A 34 26.65 3.27 -16.84
CA ALA A 34 25.47 2.63 -17.38
C ALA A 34 24.55 3.64 -18.09
N ILE A 35 24.32 4.82 -17.48
CA ILE A 35 23.51 5.90 -18.06
C ILE A 35 24.11 6.40 -19.38
N LEU A 36 25.43 6.58 -19.45
CA LEU A 36 26.11 7.04 -20.67
C LEU A 36 25.94 6.10 -21.87
N ASN A 37 25.81 4.80 -21.61
CA ASN A 37 25.62 3.77 -22.64
C ASN A 37 24.15 3.45 -22.92
N GLN A 38 23.22 4.16 -22.28
CA GLN A 38 21.81 3.90 -22.38
C GLN A 38 21.17 4.71 -23.51
N LYS A 39 20.22 4.10 -24.23
CA LYS A 39 19.37 4.83 -25.18
C LYS A 39 18.39 5.73 -24.42
N ILE A 40 18.30 6.99 -24.84
CA ILE A 40 17.36 7.97 -24.27
C ILE A 40 15.96 7.68 -24.82
N GLU A 41 15.03 7.39 -23.92
CA GLU A 41 13.60 7.27 -24.23
C GLU A 41 12.82 8.16 -23.25
N PRO A 42 12.27 9.31 -23.72
CA PRO A 42 11.43 10.16 -22.89
C PRO A 42 10.27 9.37 -22.30
N TYR A 43 10.07 9.49 -20.99
CA TYR A 43 9.02 8.79 -20.26
C TYR A 43 8.31 9.73 -19.30
N MET A 44 6.99 9.63 -19.29
CA MET A 44 6.12 10.33 -18.35
C MET A 44 5.10 9.30 -17.84
N PRO A 45 5.05 9.03 -16.53
CA PRO A 45 4.00 8.18 -15.97
C PRO A 45 2.63 8.74 -16.34
N TYR A 46 1.72 7.86 -16.75
CA TYR A 46 0.41 8.26 -17.27
C TYR A 46 -0.35 9.19 -16.30
N GLU A 47 -0.26 8.96 -15.00
CA GLU A 47 -0.89 9.76 -13.94
C GLU A 47 -0.42 11.22 -13.86
N PHE A 48 0.71 11.55 -14.49
CA PHE A 48 1.21 12.92 -14.62
C PHE A 48 0.93 13.55 -15.99
N THR A 49 0.28 12.84 -16.90
CA THR A 49 -0.25 13.43 -18.14
C THR A 49 -1.55 14.17 -17.88
N CYS A 50 -1.95 15.05 -18.79
CA CYS A 50 -3.24 15.74 -18.71
C CYS A 50 -4.41 14.75 -18.63
N GLU A 51 -4.42 13.74 -19.52
CA GLU A 51 -5.48 12.72 -19.58
C GLU A 51 -5.50 11.85 -18.31
N GLY A 52 -4.34 11.42 -17.83
CA GLY A 52 -4.26 10.62 -16.61
C GLY A 52 -4.71 11.39 -15.37
N MET A 53 -4.42 12.69 -15.27
CA MET A 53 -4.97 13.53 -14.20
C MET A 53 -6.48 13.67 -14.31
N LEU A 54 -7.02 13.89 -15.52
CA LEU A 54 -8.47 13.98 -15.74
C LEU A 54 -9.19 12.68 -15.38
N GLN A 55 -8.66 11.52 -15.80
CA GLN A 55 -9.21 10.21 -15.43
C GLN A 55 -9.27 10.04 -13.91
N ARG A 56 -8.16 10.36 -13.20
CA ARG A 56 -8.08 10.21 -11.74
C ARG A 56 -9.09 11.09 -11.02
N ILE A 57 -9.16 12.37 -11.39
CA ILE A 57 -10.06 13.32 -10.76
C ILE A 57 -11.52 12.96 -11.05
N ASN A 58 -11.84 12.56 -12.29
CA ASN A 58 -13.18 12.11 -12.65
C ASN A 58 -13.61 10.91 -11.81
N ALA A 59 -12.74 9.90 -11.66
CA ALA A 59 -13.04 8.74 -10.83
C ALA A 59 -13.30 9.12 -9.36
N PHE A 60 -12.52 10.05 -8.80
CA PHE A 60 -12.77 10.54 -7.44
C PHE A 60 -14.11 11.29 -7.33
N ILE A 61 -14.43 12.17 -8.28
CA ILE A 61 -15.71 12.91 -8.28
C ILE A 61 -16.91 11.94 -8.34
N GLU A 62 -16.84 10.93 -9.21
CA GLU A 62 -17.97 10.03 -9.47
C GLU A 62 -18.12 8.91 -8.43
N LYS A 63 -17.03 8.50 -7.79
CA LYS A 63 -17.01 7.26 -6.98
C LYS A 63 -16.61 7.46 -5.52
N GLN A 64 -15.84 8.49 -5.19
CA GLN A 64 -15.37 8.69 -3.81
C GLN A 64 -16.42 9.44 -2.99
N ASP A 65 -17.30 8.69 -2.33
CA ASP A 65 -18.38 9.24 -1.50
C ASP A 65 -18.12 8.99 -0.01
N PHE A 66 -18.06 10.07 0.77
CA PHE A 66 -17.96 10.04 2.24
C PHE A 66 -19.27 10.48 2.93
N CYS A 67 -20.29 10.86 2.15
CA CYS A 67 -21.58 11.37 2.60
C CYS A 67 -22.64 10.27 2.70
N HIS A 68 -22.58 9.25 1.84
CA HIS A 68 -23.57 8.17 1.80
C HIS A 68 -22.90 6.79 1.95
N GLY A 69 -23.45 5.95 2.85
CA GLY A 69 -22.91 4.60 3.11
C GLY A 69 -23.33 3.52 2.10
N GLN A 70 -23.84 3.88 0.92
CA GLN A 70 -24.51 2.93 0.01
C GLN A 70 -23.59 2.27 -1.03
N VAL A 71 -22.52 2.92 -1.48
CA VAL A 71 -21.60 2.35 -2.47
C VAL A 71 -20.18 2.39 -1.93
N MET A 72 -19.60 1.21 -1.75
CA MET A 72 -18.21 1.05 -1.32
C MET A 72 -17.27 1.19 -2.52
N TRP A 73 -16.42 2.21 -2.49
CA TRP A 73 -15.35 2.41 -3.45
C TRP A 73 -14.01 2.60 -2.73
N PRO A 74 -12.93 1.89 -3.11
CA PRO A 74 -12.85 0.83 -4.14
C PRO A 74 -13.76 -0.39 -3.86
N PRO A 75 -14.10 -1.21 -4.88
CA PRO A 75 -14.94 -2.38 -4.68
C PRO A 75 -14.21 -3.45 -3.86
N LEU A 76 -14.91 -4.09 -2.92
CA LEU A 76 -14.35 -5.10 -2.01
C LEU A 76 -13.70 -6.30 -2.74
N SER A 77 -14.08 -6.55 -3.99
CA SER A 77 -13.45 -7.56 -4.86
C SER A 77 -11.94 -7.34 -5.05
N THR A 78 -11.45 -6.12 -4.86
CA THR A 78 -10.04 -5.75 -5.04
C THR A 78 -9.20 -5.97 -3.77
N LEU A 79 -9.84 -6.30 -2.64
CA LEU A 79 -9.18 -6.54 -1.37
C LEU A 79 -8.27 -7.78 -1.45
N GLN A 80 -6.99 -7.56 -1.19
CA GLN A 80 -5.98 -8.59 -1.02
C GLN A 80 -5.37 -8.44 0.37
N VAL A 81 -5.64 -9.38 1.25
CA VAL A 81 -5.11 -9.35 2.62
C VAL A 81 -3.67 -9.85 2.65
N LYS A 82 -2.80 -9.09 3.31
CA LYS A 82 -1.40 -9.46 3.60
C LYS A 82 -1.15 -9.38 5.10
N LEU A 83 -0.25 -10.20 5.60
CA LEU A 83 0.24 -10.11 6.98
C LEU A 83 1.60 -9.43 6.93
N ALA A 84 1.71 -8.24 7.52
CA ALA A 84 3.00 -7.58 7.68
C ALA A 84 3.72 -8.20 8.88
N GLU A 85 5.01 -8.51 8.71
CA GLU A 85 5.84 -9.05 9.80
C GLU A 85 6.08 -8.00 10.90
N PRO A 86 6.48 -8.41 12.12
CA PRO A 86 6.91 -7.47 13.14
C PRO A 86 8.01 -6.54 12.62
N GLY A 87 7.88 -5.23 12.88
CA GLY A 87 8.77 -4.21 12.31
C GLY A 87 8.42 -3.78 10.88
N GLN A 88 7.41 -4.37 10.25
CA GLN A 88 6.90 -4.01 8.93
C GLN A 88 5.50 -3.34 9.02
N SER A 89 5.30 -2.29 8.23
CA SER A 89 4.01 -1.60 8.11
C SER A 89 3.14 -2.17 6.99
N CYS A 90 1.84 -1.88 7.04
CA CYS A 90 0.93 -2.26 5.96
C CYS A 90 1.30 -1.60 4.62
N LYS A 91 1.79 -0.36 4.67
CA LYS A 91 2.34 0.32 3.49
C LYS A 91 3.46 -0.51 2.84
N GLN A 92 4.42 -0.99 3.65
CA GLN A 92 5.58 -1.75 3.16
C GLN A 92 5.18 -3.10 2.58
N VAL A 93 4.40 -3.91 3.32
CA VAL A 93 4.05 -5.26 2.86
C VAL A 93 3.22 -5.21 1.56
N CYS A 94 2.31 -4.23 1.41
CA CYS A 94 1.57 -4.08 0.16
C CYS A 94 2.51 -3.67 -0.98
N GLN A 95 3.39 -2.68 -0.74
CA GLN A 95 4.32 -2.18 -1.75
C GLN A 95 5.29 -3.26 -2.25
N GLU A 96 5.87 -4.07 -1.35
CA GLU A 96 6.75 -5.20 -1.69
C GLU A 96 6.04 -6.26 -2.54
N ASN A 97 4.71 -6.39 -2.38
CA ASN A 97 3.87 -7.28 -3.18
C ASN A 97 3.33 -6.63 -4.46
N GLN A 98 3.85 -5.45 -4.88
CA GLN A 98 3.35 -4.68 -6.03
C GLN A 98 1.86 -4.31 -5.92
N LEU A 99 1.42 -4.04 -4.70
CA LEU A 99 0.10 -3.56 -4.34
C LEU A 99 0.22 -2.20 -3.62
N ILE A 100 -0.92 -1.60 -3.29
CA ILE A 100 -0.98 -0.43 -2.41
C ILE A 100 -1.92 -0.69 -1.25
N CYS A 101 -1.59 -0.18 -0.06
CA CYS A 101 -2.48 -0.31 1.09
C CYS A 101 -3.75 0.52 0.88
N GLU A 102 -4.91 -0.10 1.09
CA GLU A 102 -6.23 0.51 0.91
C GLU A 102 -6.94 0.66 2.26
N PRO A 103 -6.89 1.85 2.88
CA PRO A 103 -7.39 2.03 4.25
C PRO A 103 -8.91 1.86 4.37
N SER A 104 -9.68 2.08 3.30
CA SER A 104 -11.14 1.88 3.33
C SER A 104 -11.56 0.44 3.63
N PHE A 105 -10.67 -0.53 3.43
CA PHE A 105 -10.93 -1.94 3.67
C PHE A 105 -10.65 -2.43 5.09
N PHE A 106 -10.00 -1.63 5.94
CA PHE A 106 -9.74 -2.05 7.33
C PHE A 106 -11.01 -2.42 8.10
N GLN A 107 -12.13 -1.73 7.84
CA GLN A 107 -13.42 -2.04 8.46
C GLN A 107 -13.91 -3.48 8.17
N HIS A 108 -13.47 -4.09 7.07
CA HIS A 108 -13.79 -5.47 6.70
C HIS A 108 -12.81 -6.50 7.28
N LEU A 109 -11.80 -6.06 8.04
CA LEU A 109 -10.78 -6.88 8.66
C LEU A 109 -10.80 -6.75 10.20
N ASN A 110 -11.89 -6.23 10.76
CA ASN A 110 -11.96 -5.83 12.17
C ASN A 110 -12.84 -6.76 13.05
N LYS A 111 -13.10 -7.98 12.59
CA LYS A 111 -13.85 -9.01 13.34
C LYS A 111 -13.33 -10.41 13.02
N GLU A 112 -13.42 -11.32 13.99
CA GLU A 112 -12.93 -12.70 13.86
C GLU A 112 -13.55 -13.43 12.65
N LYS A 113 -14.87 -13.32 12.46
CA LYS A 113 -15.59 -13.99 11.36
C LYS A 113 -15.11 -13.54 9.98
N ASP A 114 -14.66 -12.30 9.86
CA ASP A 114 -14.17 -11.76 8.59
C ASP A 114 -12.75 -12.25 8.30
N LEU A 115 -11.93 -12.37 9.34
CA LEU A 115 -10.55 -12.85 9.25
C LEU A 115 -10.42 -14.34 8.88
N LEU A 116 -11.40 -15.17 9.24
CA LEU A 116 -11.41 -16.59 8.89
C LEU A 116 -11.30 -16.83 7.37
N LYS A 117 -11.88 -15.93 6.56
CA LYS A 117 -11.84 -16.00 5.09
C LYS A 117 -10.40 -15.89 4.54
N TYR A 118 -9.50 -15.32 5.33
CA TYR A 118 -8.10 -15.07 4.97
C TYR A 118 -7.14 -15.99 5.74
N GLY A 119 -7.65 -17.06 6.37
CA GLY A 119 -6.83 -18.04 7.08
C GLY A 119 -6.30 -17.57 8.44
N VAL A 120 -6.78 -16.44 8.95
CA VAL A 120 -6.41 -15.93 10.28
C VAL A 120 -7.44 -16.40 11.29
N ILE A 121 -7.02 -17.28 12.21
CA ILE A 121 -7.87 -17.88 13.24
C ILE A 121 -7.49 -17.31 14.60
N CYS A 122 -8.40 -16.53 15.18
CA CYS A 122 -8.26 -15.95 16.52
C CYS A 122 -8.80 -16.93 17.57
N GLN A 123 -8.00 -17.28 18.59
CA GLN A 123 -8.44 -18.04 19.78
C GLN A 123 -8.99 -17.11 20.86
N SER A 124 -8.45 -15.91 20.94
CA SER A 124 -8.93 -14.84 21.81
C SER A 124 -8.80 -13.52 21.07
N SER A 125 -9.62 -12.56 21.46
CA SER A 125 -9.57 -11.22 20.89
C SER A 125 -9.85 -10.15 21.92
N GLU A 126 -9.35 -8.95 21.65
CA GLU A 126 -9.66 -7.75 22.41
C GLU A 126 -9.82 -6.53 21.49
N LEU A 127 -10.42 -5.45 22.03
CA LEU A 127 -10.51 -4.15 21.36
C LEU A 127 -9.48 -3.20 21.94
N TYR A 128 -8.75 -2.51 21.09
CA TYR A 128 -7.77 -1.51 21.49
C TYR A 128 -7.79 -0.32 20.53
N LYS A 129 -7.48 0.88 21.03
CA LYS A 129 -7.50 2.13 20.26
C LYS A 129 -6.07 2.51 19.89
N ASP A 130 -5.58 1.98 18.77
CA ASP A 130 -4.20 2.18 18.32
C ASP A 130 -4.12 2.14 16.79
N ILE A 131 -3.18 2.87 16.19
CA ILE A 131 -2.93 2.85 14.75
C ILE A 131 -2.37 1.51 14.25
N LEU A 132 -1.83 0.69 15.14
CA LEU A 132 -1.15 -0.56 14.81
C LEU A 132 -2.09 -1.77 14.67
N VAL A 133 -3.37 -1.63 14.99
CA VAL A 133 -4.39 -2.69 14.91
C VAL A 133 -5.27 -2.52 13.66
N PRO A 134 -5.82 -3.60 13.06
CA PRO A 134 -5.87 -4.99 13.55
C PRO A 134 -4.51 -5.70 13.50
N SER A 135 -4.17 -6.40 14.58
CA SER A 135 -2.92 -7.17 14.71
C SER A 135 -3.19 -8.62 15.13
N PHE A 136 -2.28 -9.51 14.77
CA PHE A 136 -2.36 -10.94 15.02
C PHE A 136 -1.05 -11.44 15.63
N HIS A 137 -1.15 -12.11 16.78
CA HIS A 137 -0.02 -12.79 17.38
C HIS A 137 -0.02 -14.28 16.98
N PRO A 138 0.90 -14.76 16.12
CA PRO A 138 0.80 -16.09 15.52
C PRO A 138 0.94 -17.24 16.52
N LYS A 139 1.74 -17.09 17.59
CA LYS A 139 1.94 -18.16 18.59
C LYS A 139 0.72 -18.37 19.49
N SER A 140 0.19 -17.31 20.09
CA SER A 140 -0.99 -17.35 20.97
C SER A 140 -2.32 -17.33 20.21
N LYS A 141 -2.28 -17.12 18.89
CA LYS A 141 -3.46 -16.90 18.04
C LYS A 141 -4.37 -15.80 18.60
N HIS A 142 -3.78 -14.77 19.20
CA HIS A 142 -4.50 -13.64 19.76
C HIS A 142 -4.66 -12.52 18.73
N CYS A 143 -5.86 -11.97 18.60
CA CYS A 143 -6.16 -10.87 17.69
C CYS A 143 -6.53 -9.61 18.45
N VAL A 144 -5.91 -8.48 18.10
CA VAL A 144 -6.28 -7.17 18.65
C VAL A 144 -6.99 -6.40 17.55
N PHE A 145 -8.23 -6.01 17.79
CA PHE A 145 -9.07 -5.28 16.85
C PHE A 145 -9.16 -3.80 17.20
N GLN A 146 -9.45 -2.97 16.21
CA GLN A 146 -9.60 -1.53 16.35
C GLN A 146 -10.88 -1.16 17.10
N GLY A 147 -10.72 -0.39 18.18
CA GLY A 147 -11.80 0.20 18.95
C GLY A 147 -12.20 1.62 18.53
N ASP A 148 -11.39 2.31 17.73
CA ASP A 148 -11.68 3.62 17.15
C ASP A 148 -11.40 3.62 15.65
N LEU A 149 -12.46 3.64 14.83
CA LEU A 149 -12.33 3.50 13.38
C LEU A 149 -11.54 4.62 12.72
N LEU A 150 -11.40 5.78 13.37
CA LEU A 150 -10.58 6.90 12.87
C LEU A 150 -9.08 6.61 12.96
N LEU A 151 -8.67 5.61 13.74
CA LEU A 151 -7.27 5.23 13.93
C LEU A 151 -6.77 4.18 12.94
N PHE A 152 -7.61 3.70 12.01
CA PHE A 152 -7.11 2.81 10.96
C PHE A 152 -5.98 3.46 10.16
N SER A 153 -4.86 2.76 10.03
CA SER A 153 -3.65 3.34 9.45
C SER A 153 -2.84 2.33 8.65
N CYS A 154 -2.52 2.70 7.41
CA CYS A 154 -1.53 1.98 6.61
C CYS A 154 -0.10 2.15 7.15
N ALA A 155 0.16 3.26 7.85
CA ALA A 155 1.44 3.55 8.46
C ALA A 155 1.59 2.85 9.82
N GLY A 156 2.83 2.78 10.31
CA GLY A 156 3.15 2.15 11.59
C GLY A 156 3.45 0.66 11.44
N ALA A 157 4.50 0.23 12.13
CA ALA A 157 4.93 -1.16 12.19
C ALA A 157 4.74 -1.67 13.62
N HIS A 158 4.10 -2.83 13.77
CA HIS A 158 3.89 -3.40 15.08
C HIS A 158 5.19 -4.06 15.55
N PRO A 159 5.66 -3.84 16.80
CA PRO A 159 6.97 -4.35 17.23
C PRO A 159 6.99 -5.87 17.43
N THR A 160 5.87 -6.47 17.82
CA THR A 160 5.79 -7.90 18.21
C THR A 160 4.78 -8.74 17.43
N HIS A 161 3.59 -8.21 17.10
CA HIS A 161 2.55 -8.90 16.35
C HIS A 161 2.71 -8.67 14.84
N GLN A 162 2.08 -9.53 14.04
CA GLN A 162 1.86 -9.27 12.63
C GLN A 162 0.70 -8.29 12.45
N ARG A 163 0.80 -7.34 11.52
CA ARG A 163 -0.34 -6.48 11.17
C ARG A 163 -1.17 -7.12 10.08
N ILE A 164 -2.50 -7.05 10.20
CA ILE A 164 -3.42 -7.53 9.17
C ILE A 164 -3.71 -6.36 8.23
N CYS A 165 -3.20 -6.47 7.00
CA CYS A 165 -3.09 -5.34 6.09
C CYS A 165 -4.00 -5.48 4.88
N PRO A 166 -4.91 -4.52 4.64
CA PRO A 166 -5.69 -4.45 3.42
C PRO A 166 -4.84 -3.86 2.30
N CYS A 167 -4.55 -4.66 1.29
CA CYS A 167 -3.95 -4.19 0.04
C CYS A 167 -4.98 -4.21 -1.08
N ARG A 168 -4.73 -3.44 -2.13
CA ARG A 168 -5.42 -3.53 -3.43
C ARG A 168 -4.42 -3.43 -4.57
N ASP A 169 -4.85 -3.88 -5.74
CA ASP A 169 -4.12 -3.64 -6.98
C ASP A 169 -4.23 -2.17 -7.43
N PHE A 170 -3.44 -1.82 -8.43
CA PHE A 170 -3.50 -0.53 -9.08
C PHE A 170 -3.25 -0.65 -10.58
N ILE A 171 -3.77 0.31 -11.35
CA ILE A 171 -3.48 0.46 -12.77
C ILE A 171 -2.03 0.95 -12.90
N LYS A 172 -1.20 0.25 -13.68
CA LYS A 172 0.22 0.63 -13.87
C LYS A 172 0.29 2.05 -14.45
N GLY A 173 1.00 2.94 -13.77
CA GLY A 173 1.07 4.36 -14.13
C GLY A 173 -0.14 5.20 -13.70
N GLN A 174 -1.06 4.65 -12.91
CA GLN A 174 -2.20 5.33 -12.28
C GLN A 174 -2.48 4.71 -10.91
N VAL A 175 -1.58 4.96 -9.94
CA VAL A 175 -1.56 4.24 -8.65
C VAL A 175 -2.83 4.49 -7.82
N ALA A 176 -3.46 5.65 -8.04
CA ALA A 176 -4.69 6.05 -7.38
C ALA A 176 -5.87 5.10 -7.62
N LEU A 177 -5.89 4.36 -8.74
CA LEU A 177 -7.04 3.57 -9.17
C LEU A 177 -6.68 2.08 -9.24
N CYS A 178 -7.54 1.21 -8.70
CA CYS A 178 -7.52 -0.23 -8.96
C CYS A 178 -8.00 -0.54 -10.38
N LYS A 179 -7.79 -1.77 -10.88
CA LYS A 179 -8.23 -2.15 -12.23
C LYS A 179 -9.75 -2.04 -12.42
N ASP A 180 -10.51 -2.27 -11.34
CA ASP A 180 -11.97 -2.23 -11.33
C ASP A 180 -12.53 -0.92 -10.72
N CYS A 181 -11.73 0.17 -10.71
CA CYS A 181 -12.09 1.42 -10.03
C CYS A 181 -12.73 2.49 -10.94
N LEU A 182 -12.88 2.22 -12.25
CA LEU A 182 -13.49 3.11 -13.23
C LEU A 182 -14.98 2.76 -13.45
#